data_AF-A0A934TMX4-F1
#
_entry.id   AF-A0A934TMX4-F1
#
_cell.length_a   1.000
_cell.length_b   1.000
_cell.length_c   1.000
_cell.angle_alpha   90.00
_cell.angle_beta   90.00
_cell.angle_gamma   90.00
#
_symmetry.space_group_name_H-M   'P 1'
#
loop_
_entity.id
_entity.type
_entity.pdbx_description
1 polymer ?
#
loop_
_entity_poly.entity_id
_entity_poly.type
_entity_poly.pdbx_seq_one_letter_code
_entity_poly.pdbx_strand_id
1 'polypeptide(L)'
;MTDAQQGACRVLVVAEGGGGDGLAGLAEAFSPVLTLVPATLAQAARDDAAAPVLCLSPAPEVAVARALARGATLEAALEGWRAEAEALLAGVRPLRRRLTLVLIGDAPPAPEVLAGVLGPRLGRVPEPVTEDGAARAPVPDGRPASDTPRALLVLIAAAGLAADPGARALLAEISATAVPLSQGQDTPCALRGLVELRALMADGGVKADLNRQIAAMAEEIAQLDAALGAARADCNRGAAETARARAEVTAADQQAAQLTAALDTARSQLAQAQAERDDARADADAEAAARAGQADRLGALEADRARAQAARATAEQAAAAALAQAEALRGDLARREREGTRQGWRDAVLGQEILRLSRALRAQQAQAGPAPDDGEDPDPAPDPLPIPAASPAPAAAAASDASVPADPAASSAPGRGKRPAADRKATGAGRQRGGDSRG
;
A
#
# COMPACT_ATOMS: atom_id res chain seq x y z
N MET A 1 -32.66 -65.63 59.64
CA MET A 1 -32.12 -66.83 58.97
C MET A 1 -33.31 -67.74 58.72
N THR A 2 -33.72 -68.06 57.50
CA THR A 2 -33.09 -67.91 56.18
C THR A 2 -34.17 -68.23 55.15
N ASP A 3 -34.21 -67.44 54.08
CA ASP A 3 -34.26 -67.95 52.71
C ASP A 3 -35.02 -69.26 52.47
N ALA A 4 -36.32 -69.15 52.28
CA ALA A 4 -37.07 -70.14 51.52
C ALA A 4 -37.56 -69.47 50.24
N GLN A 5 -36.62 -69.29 49.30
CA GLN A 5 -36.82 -69.31 47.85
C GLN A 5 -38.21 -68.84 47.40
N GLN A 6 -38.46 -67.52 47.41
CA GLN A 6 -39.42 -66.94 46.48
C GLN A 6 -38.86 -67.21 45.08
N GLY A 7 -39.27 -68.34 44.49
CA GLY A 7 -38.70 -68.88 43.27
C GLY A 7 -38.73 -67.86 42.15
N ALA A 8 -37.58 -67.28 41.83
CA ALA A 8 -37.39 -66.52 40.61
C ALA A 8 -37.74 -67.47 39.46
N CYS A 9 -38.71 -67.10 38.63
CA CYS A 9 -39.02 -67.86 37.43
C CYS A 9 -37.83 -67.70 36.48
N ARG A 10 -37.07 -68.78 36.27
CA ARG A 10 -36.02 -68.80 35.26
C ARG A 10 -36.68 -68.81 33.89
N VAL A 11 -36.44 -67.76 33.10
CA VAL A 11 -36.93 -67.63 31.73
C VAL A 11 -35.73 -67.74 30.80
N LEU A 12 -35.76 -68.68 29.87
CA LEU A 12 -34.76 -68.74 28.80
C LEU A 12 -35.11 -67.68 27.77
N VAL A 13 -34.20 -66.76 27.49
CA VAL A 13 -34.40 -65.71 26.49
C VAL A 13 -33.59 -66.05 25.26
N VAL A 14 -34.27 -66.13 24.12
CA VAL A 14 -33.64 -66.36 22.81
C VAL A 14 -33.83 -65.11 21.97
N ALA A 15 -32.75 -64.44 21.60
CA ALA A 15 -32.78 -63.35 20.63
C ALA A 15 -32.14 -63.82 19.32
N GLU A 16 -32.98 -64.04 18.31
CA GLU A 16 -32.53 -64.35 16.96
C GLU A 16 -32.30 -63.03 16.22
N GLY A 17 -31.06 -62.77 15.77
CA GLY A 17 -30.73 -61.59 14.95
C GLY A 17 -30.26 -60.35 15.72
N GLY A 18 -29.08 -60.43 16.34
CA GLY A 18 -28.13 -59.31 16.41
C GLY A 18 -28.48 -58.07 17.26
N GLY A 19 -29.36 -58.18 18.25
CA GLY A 19 -29.69 -57.07 19.16
C GLY A 19 -29.35 -57.38 20.62
N GLY A 20 -28.05 -57.48 20.95
CA GLY A 20 -27.59 -57.75 22.33
C GLY A 20 -27.94 -56.65 23.33
N ASP A 21 -28.01 -55.40 22.89
CA ASP A 21 -28.18 -54.24 23.79
C ASP A 21 -29.61 -54.08 24.34
N GLY A 22 -30.63 -54.53 23.61
CA GLY A 22 -32.02 -54.50 24.08
C GLY A 22 -32.32 -55.53 25.17
N LEU A 23 -31.52 -56.60 25.25
CA LEU A 23 -31.67 -57.64 26.27
C LEU A 23 -31.16 -57.21 27.64
N ALA A 24 -30.16 -56.33 27.69
CA ALA A 24 -29.56 -55.85 28.94
C ALA A 24 -30.57 -55.03 29.76
N GLY A 25 -31.27 -54.09 29.12
CA GLY A 25 -32.31 -53.30 29.77
C GLY A 25 -33.53 -54.11 30.20
N LEU A 26 -33.83 -55.22 29.51
CA LEU A 26 -34.86 -56.17 29.93
C LEU A 26 -34.42 -57.00 31.14
N ALA A 27 -33.18 -57.48 31.17
CA ALA A 27 -32.67 -58.22 32.33
C ALA A 27 -32.69 -57.36 33.61
N GLU A 28 -32.38 -56.08 33.47
CA GLU A 28 -32.38 -55.11 34.58
C GLU A 28 -33.80 -54.76 35.06
N ALA A 29 -34.72 -54.48 34.13
CA ALA A 29 -36.11 -54.13 34.47
C ALA A 29 -36.90 -55.24 35.19
N PHE A 30 -36.51 -56.50 35.03
CA PHE A 30 -37.19 -57.65 35.62
C PHE A 30 -36.43 -58.32 36.77
N SER A 31 -35.29 -57.76 37.21
CA SER A 31 -34.46 -58.25 38.33
C SER A 31 -34.95 -57.66 39.66
N PRO A 32 -35.93 -58.28 40.33
CA PRO A 32 -35.64 -59.53 41.05
C PRO A 32 -36.62 -60.69 40.79
N VAL A 33 -37.53 -60.56 39.82
CA VAL A 33 -38.64 -61.50 39.60
C VAL A 33 -38.31 -62.60 38.58
N LEU A 34 -37.46 -62.31 37.59
CA LEU A 34 -37.11 -63.21 36.50
C LEU A 34 -35.60 -63.36 36.35
N THR A 35 -35.12 -64.60 36.23
CA THR A 35 -33.73 -64.87 35.82
C THR A 35 -33.71 -65.10 34.33
N LEU A 36 -33.25 -64.10 33.56
CA LEU A 36 -33.08 -64.23 32.12
C LEU A 36 -31.78 -64.96 31.82
N VAL A 37 -31.86 -66.10 31.13
CA VAL A 37 -30.68 -66.84 30.67
C VAL A 37 -30.64 -66.81 29.15
N PRO A 38 -29.58 -66.25 28.53
CA PRO A 38 -29.43 -66.28 27.09
C PRO A 38 -29.28 -67.74 26.63
N ALA A 39 -30.12 -68.15 25.69
CA ALA A 39 -30.10 -69.49 25.11
C ALA A 39 -30.39 -69.41 23.61
N THR A 40 -30.04 -70.47 22.88
CA THR A 40 -30.56 -70.69 21.51
C THR A 40 -31.85 -71.51 21.60
N LEU A 41 -32.72 -71.44 20.59
CA LEU A 41 -33.93 -72.26 20.53
C LEU A 41 -33.60 -73.76 20.60
N ALA A 42 -32.49 -74.16 19.97
CA ALA A 42 -32.00 -75.53 20.02
C ALA A 42 -31.55 -75.96 21.43
N GLN A 43 -30.97 -75.06 22.22
CA GLN A 43 -30.59 -75.33 23.60
C GLN A 43 -31.84 -75.39 24.51
N ALA A 44 -32.76 -74.44 24.35
CA ALA A 44 -34.03 -74.40 25.09
C ALA A 44 -34.91 -75.63 24.83
N ALA A 45 -34.85 -76.20 23.62
CA ALA A 45 -35.56 -77.42 23.25
C ALA A 45 -34.95 -78.71 23.81
N ARG A 46 -33.64 -78.74 24.11
CA ARG A 46 -32.93 -79.94 24.61
C ARG A 46 -32.98 -80.08 26.14
N ASP A 47 -33.04 -78.97 26.86
CA ASP A 47 -32.78 -78.98 28.31
C ASP A 47 -33.95 -79.52 29.19
N ASP A 48 -35.09 -79.91 28.61
CA ASP A 48 -36.31 -80.53 29.22
C ASP A 48 -36.72 -80.07 30.64
N ALA A 49 -36.24 -78.92 31.10
CA ALA A 49 -36.58 -78.31 32.36
C ALA A 49 -37.86 -77.51 32.15
N ALA A 50 -38.91 -77.64 32.97
CA ALA A 50 -40.24 -77.00 32.83
C ALA A 50 -40.28 -75.44 32.73
N ALA A 51 -39.14 -74.78 32.59
CA ALA A 51 -38.99 -73.33 32.51
C ALA A 51 -39.72 -72.69 31.30
N PRO A 52 -40.45 -71.58 31.47
CA PRO A 52 -40.98 -70.82 30.34
C PRO A 52 -39.86 -70.27 29.46
N VAL A 53 -40.09 -70.24 28.14
CA VAL A 53 -39.13 -69.73 27.14
C VAL A 53 -39.70 -68.46 26.52
N LEU A 54 -38.92 -67.39 26.49
CA LEU A 54 -39.26 -66.15 25.82
C LEU A 54 -38.38 -66.02 24.57
N CYS A 55 -38.99 -66.04 23.39
CA CYS A 55 -38.29 -65.83 22.14
C CYS A 55 -38.57 -64.43 21.63
N LEU A 56 -37.52 -63.64 21.45
CA LEU A 56 -37.57 -62.29 20.91
C LEU A 56 -37.15 -62.35 19.44
N SER A 57 -38.05 -61.96 18.55
CA SER A 57 -37.81 -61.95 17.11
C SER A 57 -38.21 -60.59 16.53
N PRO A 58 -37.46 -60.01 15.57
CA PRO A 58 -37.88 -58.78 14.93
C PRO A 58 -39.21 -58.96 14.20
N ALA A 59 -40.04 -57.91 14.19
CA ALA A 59 -41.27 -57.90 13.41
C ALA A 59 -40.95 -58.15 11.92
N PRO A 60 -41.76 -58.93 11.21
CA PRO A 60 -41.49 -59.30 9.81
C PRO A 60 -41.20 -58.11 8.89
N GLU A 61 -41.97 -57.03 9.02
CA GLU A 61 -41.80 -55.81 8.22
C GLU A 61 -40.46 -55.13 8.51
N VAL A 62 -40.02 -55.18 9.77
CA VAL A 62 -38.75 -54.59 10.23
C VAL A 62 -37.56 -55.43 9.75
N ALA A 63 -37.67 -56.77 9.80
CA ALA A 63 -36.62 -57.66 9.30
C ALA A 63 -36.37 -57.46 7.79
N VAL A 64 -37.46 -57.42 7.00
CA VAL A 64 -37.39 -57.17 5.55
C VAL A 64 -36.90 -55.74 5.26
N ALA A 65 -37.39 -54.72 5.98
CA ALA A 65 -36.93 -53.34 5.81
C ALA A 65 -35.42 -53.18 6.11
N ARG A 66 -34.89 -53.89 7.11
CA ARG A 66 -33.44 -53.90 7.41
C ARG A 66 -32.63 -54.55 6.29
N ALA A 67 -33.13 -55.61 5.67
CA ALA A 67 -32.47 -56.22 4.51
C ALA A 67 -32.43 -55.24 3.32
N LEU A 68 -33.55 -54.55 3.05
CA LEU A 68 -33.62 -53.52 2.01
C LEU A 68 -32.67 -52.34 2.30
N ALA A 69 -32.60 -51.87 3.55
CA ALA A 69 -31.67 -50.82 3.96
C ALA A 69 -30.19 -51.21 3.76
N ARG A 70 -29.89 -52.52 3.82
CA ARG A 70 -28.56 -53.08 3.52
C ARG A 70 -28.32 -53.32 2.02
N GLY A 71 -29.23 -52.89 1.16
CA GLY A 71 -29.11 -52.98 -0.29
C GLY A 71 -29.61 -54.29 -0.90
N ALA A 72 -30.32 -55.14 -0.15
CA ALA A 72 -30.97 -56.31 -0.73
C ALA A 72 -32.11 -55.89 -1.67
N THR A 73 -32.34 -56.68 -2.72
CA THR A 73 -33.57 -56.56 -3.51
C THR A 73 -34.77 -57.04 -2.67
N LEU A 74 -35.97 -56.59 -2.97
CA LEU A 74 -37.18 -57.02 -2.25
C LEU A 74 -37.37 -58.54 -2.31
N GLU A 75 -37.11 -59.14 -3.47
CA GLU A 75 -37.19 -60.60 -3.65
C GLU A 75 -36.18 -61.35 -2.76
N ALA A 76 -34.92 -60.91 -2.75
CA ALA A 76 -33.89 -61.50 -1.89
C ALA A 76 -34.16 -61.29 -0.39
N ALA A 77 -34.73 -60.13 -0.02
CA ALA A 77 -35.12 -59.83 1.35
C ALA A 77 -36.28 -60.70 1.83
N LEU A 78 -37.29 -60.92 0.98
CA LEU A 78 -38.43 -61.80 1.28
C LEU A 78 -38.00 -63.26 1.37
N GLU A 79 -37.18 -63.75 0.44
CA GLU A 79 -36.70 -65.14 0.47
C GLU A 79 -35.81 -65.40 1.69
N GLY A 80 -34.92 -64.47 2.03
CA GLY A 80 -34.11 -64.53 3.24
C GLY A 80 -34.97 -64.57 4.51
N TRP A 81 -35.98 -63.69 4.59
CA TRP A 81 -36.91 -63.69 5.72
C TRP A 81 -37.73 -64.99 5.80
N ARG A 82 -38.17 -65.55 4.66
CA ARG A 82 -38.92 -66.82 4.64
C ARG A 82 -38.09 -67.98 5.18
N ALA A 83 -36.82 -68.08 4.78
CA ALA A 83 -35.90 -69.09 5.31
C ALA A 83 -35.69 -68.95 6.82
N GLU A 84 -35.53 -67.71 7.32
CA GLU A 84 -35.42 -67.42 8.75
C GLU A 84 -36.73 -67.74 9.50
N ALA A 85 -37.89 -67.40 8.94
CA ALA A 85 -39.20 -67.69 9.50
C ALA A 85 -39.48 -69.19 9.60
N GLU A 86 -39.11 -69.97 8.58
CA GLU A 86 -39.22 -71.43 8.60
C GLU A 86 -38.31 -72.07 9.65
N ALA A 87 -37.06 -71.59 9.77
CA ALA A 87 -36.13 -72.04 10.80
C ALA A 87 -36.64 -71.70 12.22
N LEU A 88 -37.17 -70.48 12.41
CA LEU A 88 -37.79 -70.05 13.65
C LEU A 88 -38.97 -70.94 14.02
N LEU A 89 -39.90 -71.17 13.09
CA LEU A 89 -41.07 -72.02 13.31
C LEU A 89 -40.68 -73.48 13.60
N ALA A 90 -39.65 -74.00 12.93
CA ALA A 90 -39.11 -75.34 13.21
C ALA A 90 -38.58 -75.46 14.65
N GLY A 91 -37.89 -74.43 15.14
CA GLY A 91 -37.40 -74.36 16.53
C GLY A 91 -38.51 -74.11 17.57
N VAL A 92 -39.55 -73.37 17.21
CA VAL A 92 -40.68 -73.04 18.10
C VAL A 92 -41.67 -74.20 18.24
N ARG A 93 -41.90 -74.98 17.17
CA ARG A 93 -42.82 -76.14 17.16
C ARG A 93 -42.67 -77.12 18.34
N PRO A 94 -41.46 -77.60 18.71
CA PRO A 94 -41.30 -78.48 19.87
C PRO A 94 -41.56 -77.79 21.22
N LEU A 95 -41.50 -76.46 21.28
CA LEU A 95 -41.63 -75.67 22.50
C LEU A 95 -43.00 -75.00 22.69
N ARG A 96 -43.96 -75.20 21.77
CA ARG A 96 -45.26 -74.50 21.71
C ARG A 96 -46.04 -74.40 23.01
N ARG A 97 -45.88 -75.36 23.94
CA ARG A 97 -46.60 -75.37 25.23
C ARG A 97 -46.01 -74.44 26.28
N ARG A 98 -44.74 -74.02 26.12
CA ARG A 98 -43.96 -73.27 27.12
C ARG A 98 -43.29 -72.02 26.56
N LEU A 99 -43.31 -71.84 25.24
CA LEU A 99 -42.71 -70.71 24.56
C LEU A 99 -43.71 -69.59 24.35
N THR A 100 -43.29 -68.36 24.66
CA THR A 100 -43.95 -67.13 24.25
C THR A 100 -43.06 -66.44 23.22
N LEU A 101 -43.51 -66.41 21.96
CA LEU A 101 -42.83 -65.68 20.89
C LEU A 101 -43.31 -64.22 20.94
N VAL A 102 -42.37 -63.30 20.94
CA VAL A 102 -42.61 -61.87 21.03
C VAL A 102 -41.97 -61.20 19.83
N LEU A 103 -42.80 -60.49 19.06
CA LEU A 103 -42.35 -59.71 17.91
C LEU A 103 -41.96 -58.32 18.37
N ILE A 104 -40.71 -57.94 18.10
CA ILE A 104 -40.13 -56.65 18.46
C ILE A 104 -40.12 -55.74 17.24
N GLY A 105 -40.71 -54.56 17.38
CA GLY A 105 -40.66 -53.52 16.35
C GLY A 105 -39.26 -52.93 16.18
N ASP A 106 -39.19 -51.77 15.54
CA ASP A 106 -37.89 -51.17 15.20
C ASP A 106 -37.26 -50.38 16.37
N ALA A 107 -38.07 -50.06 17.39
CA ALA A 107 -37.63 -49.47 18.66
C ALA A 107 -37.70 -50.53 19.78
N PRO A 108 -36.77 -50.49 20.76
CA PRO A 108 -36.86 -51.36 21.92
C PRO A 108 -38.18 -51.08 22.66
N PRO A 109 -38.97 -52.11 23.00
CA PRO A 109 -40.23 -51.90 23.70
C PRO A 109 -39.94 -51.32 25.09
N ALA A 110 -40.74 -50.34 25.50
CA ALA A 110 -40.68 -49.80 26.86
C ALA A 110 -40.89 -50.94 27.87
N PRO A 111 -40.07 -51.05 28.93
CA PRO A 111 -40.09 -52.18 29.85
C PRO A 111 -41.47 -52.42 30.50
N GLU A 112 -42.26 -51.36 30.67
CA GLU A 112 -43.62 -51.41 31.22
C GLU A 112 -44.61 -52.15 30.30
N VAL A 113 -44.44 -52.02 28.99
CA VAL A 113 -45.27 -52.70 27.98
C VAL A 113 -44.94 -54.18 27.94
N LEU A 114 -43.65 -54.51 28.03
CA LEU A 114 -43.19 -55.89 28.11
C LEU A 114 -43.68 -56.55 29.41
N ALA A 115 -43.69 -55.81 30.52
CA ALA A 115 -44.19 -56.26 31.83
C ALA A 115 -45.70 -56.55 31.81
N GLY A 116 -46.50 -55.67 31.19
CA GLY A 116 -47.95 -55.85 31.07
C GLY A 116 -48.34 -57.07 30.22
N VAL A 117 -47.56 -57.37 29.17
CA VAL A 117 -47.86 -58.50 28.27
C VAL A 117 -47.35 -59.83 28.82
N LEU A 118 -46.18 -59.84 29.45
CA LEU A 118 -45.63 -61.05 30.06
C LEU A 118 -46.25 -61.39 31.42
N GLY A 119 -46.72 -60.39 32.16
CA GLY A 119 -47.19 -60.56 33.53
C GLY A 119 -48.31 -61.61 33.72
N PRO A 120 -49.39 -61.58 32.91
CA PRO A 120 -50.45 -62.59 32.97
C PRO A 120 -49.98 -64.01 32.58
N ARG A 121 -48.95 -64.14 31.73
CA ARG A 121 -48.44 -65.43 31.24
C ARG A 121 -47.38 -66.05 32.14
N LEU A 122 -46.65 -65.22 32.87
CA LEU A 122 -45.68 -65.65 33.87
C LEU A 122 -46.32 -65.75 35.28
N GLY A 123 -47.62 -65.45 35.40
CA GLY A 123 -48.41 -65.59 36.63
C GLY A 123 -48.16 -64.51 37.68
N ARG A 124 -47.40 -63.47 37.35
CA ARG A 124 -47.10 -62.31 38.21
C ARG A 124 -46.89 -61.08 37.35
N VAL A 125 -47.56 -59.97 37.68
CA VAL A 125 -47.27 -58.66 37.08
C VAL A 125 -46.10 -58.05 37.86
N PRO A 126 -44.92 -57.88 37.26
CA PRO A 126 -43.84 -57.18 37.93
C PRO A 126 -44.18 -55.69 37.97
N GLU A 127 -44.10 -55.08 39.16
CA GLU A 127 -44.17 -53.62 39.28
C GLU A 127 -42.89 -53.03 38.69
N PRO A 128 -42.98 -52.03 37.79
CA PRO A 128 -41.80 -51.41 37.22
C PRO A 128 -41.00 -50.74 38.34
N VAL A 129 -39.72 -51.08 38.46
CA VAL A 129 -38.82 -50.44 39.41
C VAL A 129 -38.63 -49.00 38.96
N THR A 130 -39.29 -48.05 39.62
CA THR A 130 -38.96 -46.63 39.52
C THR A 130 -37.67 -46.40 40.29
N GLU A 131 -36.53 -46.68 39.66
CA GLU A 131 -35.25 -46.21 40.16
C GLU A 131 -35.15 -44.69 39.94
N ASP A 132 -35.54 -43.95 40.97
CA ASP A 132 -35.02 -42.61 41.22
C ASP A 132 -33.49 -42.72 41.41
N GLY A 133 -32.71 -42.64 40.33
CA GLY A 133 -31.26 -42.43 40.44
C GLY A 133 -30.34 -43.06 39.41
N ALA A 134 -30.80 -43.98 38.55
CA ALA A 134 -30.00 -44.39 37.40
C ALA A 134 -30.13 -43.32 36.32
N ALA A 135 -29.02 -42.66 36.01
CA ALA A 135 -28.94 -41.64 34.97
C ALA A 135 -29.70 -42.12 33.73
N ARG A 136 -30.82 -41.46 33.42
CA ARG A 136 -31.42 -41.54 32.08
C ARG A 136 -30.27 -41.33 31.11
N ALA A 137 -29.85 -42.39 30.43
CA ALA A 137 -29.04 -42.25 29.23
C ALA A 137 -29.74 -41.15 28.43
N PRO A 138 -29.00 -40.10 28.01
CA PRO A 138 -29.62 -38.92 27.45
C PRO A 138 -30.58 -39.40 26.38
N VAL A 139 -31.88 -39.13 26.58
CA VAL A 139 -32.83 -39.15 25.48
C VAL A 139 -32.17 -38.21 24.48
N PRO A 140 -31.62 -38.70 23.35
CA PRO A 140 -31.01 -37.81 22.42
C PRO A 140 -32.10 -36.80 22.07
N ASP A 141 -31.80 -35.52 22.23
CA ASP A 141 -32.65 -34.41 21.76
C ASP A 141 -32.82 -34.59 20.26
N GLY A 142 -33.78 -35.45 19.92
CA GLY A 142 -34.11 -35.89 18.60
C GLY A 142 -35.37 -35.16 18.22
N ARG A 143 -35.21 -33.97 17.63
CA ARG A 143 -36.06 -33.67 16.46
C ARG A 143 -36.19 -34.98 15.67
N PRO A 144 -37.38 -35.38 15.19
CA PRO A 144 -37.44 -36.49 14.27
C PRO A 144 -36.57 -36.10 13.08
N ALA A 145 -35.31 -36.55 13.07
CA ALA A 145 -34.51 -36.59 11.87
C ALA A 145 -35.43 -37.32 10.92
N SER A 146 -35.76 -36.68 9.80
CA SER A 146 -36.73 -37.16 8.82
C SER A 146 -36.36 -38.61 8.46
N ASP A 147 -36.95 -39.56 9.21
CA ASP A 147 -36.84 -41.01 9.07
C ASP A 147 -37.77 -41.46 7.94
N THR A 148 -38.17 -40.52 7.08
CA THR A 148 -38.94 -40.70 5.86
C THR A 148 -38.38 -41.84 4.99
N PRO A 149 -37.04 -41.98 4.79
CA PRO A 149 -36.51 -43.12 4.05
C PRO A 149 -36.79 -44.46 4.75
N ARG A 150 -36.75 -44.49 6.08
CA ARG A 150 -36.93 -45.68 6.90
C ARG A 150 -38.39 -46.10 6.99
N ALA A 151 -39.29 -45.14 7.19
CA ALA A 151 -40.74 -45.37 7.15
C ALA A 151 -41.20 -45.87 5.77
N LEU A 152 -40.63 -45.34 4.68
CA LEU A 152 -40.90 -45.82 3.33
C LEU A 152 -40.43 -47.26 3.12
N LEU A 153 -39.26 -47.65 3.65
CA LEU A 153 -38.77 -49.02 3.56
C LEU A 153 -39.64 -50.02 4.34
N VAL A 154 -40.16 -49.64 5.50
CA VAL A 154 -41.12 -50.47 6.27
C VAL A 154 -42.44 -50.63 5.51
N LEU A 155 -42.93 -49.59 4.84
CA LEU A 155 -44.13 -49.67 4.00
C LEU A 155 -43.92 -50.57 2.77
N ILE A 156 -42.76 -50.47 2.11
CA ILE A 156 -42.39 -51.35 0.99
C ILE A 156 -42.28 -52.80 1.46
N ALA A 157 -41.68 -53.05 2.62
CA ALA A 157 -41.58 -54.36 3.23
C ALA A 157 -42.95 -54.97 3.56
N ALA A 158 -43.85 -54.19 4.19
CA ALA A 158 -45.21 -54.61 4.50
C ALA A 158 -46.02 -54.93 3.24
N ALA A 159 -45.88 -54.11 2.19
CA ALA A 159 -46.53 -54.36 0.90
C ALA A 159 -45.99 -55.63 0.23
N GLY A 160 -44.67 -55.86 0.28
CA GLY A 160 -44.02 -57.06 -0.25
C GLY A 160 -44.49 -58.34 0.45
N LEU A 161 -44.52 -58.33 1.79
CA LEU A 161 -45.03 -59.44 2.60
C LEU A 161 -46.50 -59.75 2.33
N ALA A 162 -47.32 -58.72 2.08
CA ALA A 162 -48.73 -58.89 1.75
C ALA A 162 -48.96 -59.40 0.31
N ALA A 163 -48.07 -59.05 -0.63
CA ALA A 163 -48.16 -59.49 -2.01
C ALA A 163 -47.69 -60.95 -2.21
N ASP A 164 -46.69 -61.40 -1.44
CA ASP A 164 -46.14 -62.74 -1.57
C ASP A 164 -46.98 -63.83 -0.85
N PRO A 165 -47.49 -64.85 -1.57
CA PRO A 165 -48.35 -65.86 -0.96
C PRO A 165 -47.62 -66.78 0.03
N GLY A 166 -46.33 -67.06 -0.18
CA GLY A 166 -45.52 -67.88 0.73
C GLY A 166 -45.24 -67.16 2.04
N ALA A 167 -44.93 -65.86 1.94
CA ALA A 167 -44.71 -65.01 3.09
C ALA A 167 -45.97 -64.81 3.92
N ARG A 168 -47.12 -64.62 3.28
CA ARG A 168 -48.42 -64.54 3.98
C ARG A 168 -48.75 -65.79 4.78
N ALA A 169 -48.48 -66.98 4.25
CA ALA A 169 -48.73 -68.24 4.94
C ALA A 169 -47.87 -68.37 6.21
N LEU A 170 -46.58 -68.06 6.10
CA LEU A 170 -45.65 -68.07 7.23
C LEU A 170 -45.98 -66.98 8.27
N LEU A 171 -46.37 -65.79 7.82
CA LEU A 171 -46.81 -64.69 8.68
C LEU A 171 -48.04 -65.08 9.50
N ALA A 172 -49.01 -65.78 8.89
CA ALA A 172 -50.18 -66.28 9.59
C ALA A 172 -49.81 -67.33 10.66
N GLU A 173 -48.86 -68.23 10.37
CA GLU A 173 -48.41 -69.23 11.35
C GLU A 173 -47.61 -68.60 12.50
N ILE A 174 -46.75 -67.63 12.21
CA ILE A 174 -46.01 -66.85 13.22
C ILE A 174 -47.00 -66.06 14.09
N SER A 175 -47.97 -65.38 13.49
CA SER A 175 -48.98 -64.59 14.22
C SER A 175 -49.88 -65.44 15.10
N ALA A 176 -50.17 -66.68 14.70
CA ALA A 176 -50.91 -67.63 15.54
C ALA A 176 -50.10 -68.12 16.77
N THR A 177 -48.78 -67.98 16.73
CA THR A 177 -47.86 -68.45 17.78
C THR A 177 -47.27 -67.29 18.61
N ALA A 178 -47.25 -66.08 18.05
CA ALA A 178 -46.70 -64.89 18.67
C ALA A 178 -47.73 -64.12 19.50
N VAL A 179 -47.24 -63.43 20.53
CA VAL A 179 -47.97 -62.38 21.23
C VAL A 179 -47.47 -61.04 20.68
N PRO A 180 -48.34 -60.24 20.02
CA PRO A 180 -47.93 -58.95 19.51
C PRO A 180 -47.68 -57.97 20.67
N LEU A 181 -46.48 -57.39 20.74
CA LEU A 181 -46.18 -56.21 21.56
C LEU A 181 -46.44 -54.93 20.74
N SER A 182 -47.63 -54.80 20.17
CA SER A 182 -48.06 -53.52 19.66
C SER A 182 -48.56 -52.69 20.85
N GLN A 183 -47.85 -51.61 21.17
CA GLN A 183 -48.37 -50.55 22.02
C GLN A 183 -49.80 -50.22 21.58
N GLY A 184 -50.70 -50.02 22.55
CA GLY A 184 -51.99 -49.42 22.25
C GLY A 184 -51.77 -48.15 21.43
N GLN A 185 -52.46 -48.08 20.29
CA GLN A 185 -52.21 -47.18 19.15
C GLN A 185 -51.10 -47.66 18.20
N ASP A 186 -51.29 -48.83 17.58
CA ASP A 186 -51.19 -48.99 16.12
C ASP A 186 -51.26 -50.48 15.72
N THR A 187 -52.47 -50.98 15.47
CA THR A 187 -52.75 -52.07 14.50
C THR A 187 -54.27 -52.06 14.24
N PRO A 188 -54.78 -52.03 12.99
CA PRO A 188 -54.16 -52.42 11.73
C PRO A 188 -54.13 -51.25 10.70
N CYS A 189 -53.04 -50.48 10.68
CA CYS A 189 -52.84 -49.40 9.71
C CYS A 189 -52.58 -49.92 8.29
N ALA A 190 -52.26 -51.21 8.12
CA ALA A 190 -52.03 -51.75 6.78
C ALA A 190 -53.32 -51.89 5.97
N LEU A 191 -54.45 -52.30 6.56
CA LEU A 191 -55.72 -52.42 5.83
C LEU A 191 -56.66 -51.24 6.05
N ARG A 192 -56.68 -50.64 7.24
CA ARG A 192 -57.42 -49.38 7.46
C ARG A 192 -56.71 -48.21 6.79
N GLY A 193 -55.39 -48.15 6.84
CA GLY A 193 -54.60 -47.17 6.09
C GLY A 193 -54.61 -47.43 4.59
N LEU A 194 -54.79 -48.67 4.09
CA LEU A 194 -55.05 -48.89 2.65
C LEU A 194 -56.48 -48.52 2.24
N VAL A 195 -57.48 -48.69 3.10
CA VAL A 195 -58.87 -48.25 2.84
C VAL A 195 -59.02 -46.74 3.00
N GLU A 196 -58.31 -46.12 3.94
CA GLU A 196 -58.21 -44.67 4.12
C GLU A 196 -57.31 -44.05 3.07
N LEU A 197 -56.19 -44.66 2.64
CA LEU A 197 -55.46 -44.25 1.43
C LEU A 197 -56.32 -44.43 0.19
N ARG A 198 -57.09 -45.51 0.07
CA ARG A 198 -57.97 -45.71 -1.09
C ARG A 198 -59.14 -44.73 -1.06
N ALA A 199 -59.64 -44.34 0.12
CA ALA A 199 -60.63 -43.29 0.29
C ALA A 199 -60.03 -41.90 0.02
N LEU A 200 -58.81 -41.61 0.49
CA LEU A 200 -58.05 -40.38 0.19
C LEU A 200 -57.59 -40.29 -1.28
N MET A 201 -57.33 -41.43 -1.94
CA MET A 201 -57.01 -41.50 -3.36
C MET A 201 -58.26 -41.50 -4.24
N ALA A 202 -59.41 -41.97 -3.73
CA ALA A 202 -60.72 -41.87 -4.37
C ALA A 202 -61.33 -40.48 -4.19
N ASP A 203 -61.03 -39.81 -3.07
CA ASP A 203 -61.37 -38.42 -2.82
C ASP A 203 -60.38 -37.53 -3.58
N GLY A 204 -60.70 -37.27 -4.84
CA GLY A 204 -59.88 -36.44 -5.75
C GLY A 204 -59.55 -35.05 -5.19
N GLY A 205 -60.15 -34.64 -4.07
CA GLY A 205 -59.85 -33.44 -3.31
C GLY A 205 -58.42 -33.35 -2.80
N VAL A 206 -57.84 -34.40 -2.20
CA VAL A 206 -56.47 -34.34 -1.65
C VAL A 206 -55.42 -34.27 -2.78
N LYS A 207 -55.62 -35.06 -3.84
CA LYS A 207 -54.78 -34.97 -5.05
C LYS A 207 -54.91 -33.59 -5.72
N ALA A 208 -56.11 -33.02 -5.77
CA ALA A 208 -56.33 -31.69 -6.31
C ALA A 208 -55.72 -30.58 -5.44
N ASP A 209 -55.78 -30.70 -4.11
CA ASP A 209 -55.13 -29.77 -3.17
C ASP A 209 -53.60 -29.84 -3.29
N LEU A 210 -53.02 -31.04 -3.31
CA LEU A 210 -51.57 -31.22 -3.51
C LEU A 210 -51.14 -30.68 -4.87
N ASN A 211 -51.90 -30.93 -5.95
CA ASN A 211 -51.61 -30.36 -7.26
C ASN A 211 -51.71 -28.83 -7.27
N ARG A 212 -52.66 -28.24 -6.53
CA ARG A 212 -52.75 -26.78 -6.35
C ARG A 212 -51.56 -26.23 -5.57
N GLN A 213 -51.13 -26.90 -4.51
CA GLN A 213 -49.93 -26.53 -3.75
C GLN A 213 -48.65 -26.64 -4.60
N ILE A 214 -48.50 -27.72 -5.38
CA ILE A 214 -47.39 -27.90 -6.31
C ILE A 214 -47.38 -26.79 -7.36
N ALA A 215 -48.54 -26.44 -7.93
CA ALA A 215 -48.66 -25.35 -8.89
C ALA A 215 -48.29 -23.99 -8.27
N ALA A 216 -48.77 -23.71 -7.05
CA ALA A 216 -48.45 -22.49 -6.32
C ALA A 216 -46.95 -22.39 -5.98
N MET A 217 -46.33 -23.48 -5.51
CA MET A 217 -44.89 -23.52 -5.26
C MET A 217 -44.09 -23.38 -6.56
N ALA A 218 -44.53 -23.98 -7.67
CA ALA A 218 -43.87 -23.82 -8.96
C ALA A 218 -43.95 -22.37 -9.47
N GLU A 219 -45.08 -21.69 -9.23
CA GLU A 219 -45.24 -20.28 -9.53
C GLU A 219 -44.34 -19.40 -8.64
N GLU A 220 -44.25 -19.68 -7.34
CA GLU A 220 -43.34 -19.00 -6.42
C GLU A 220 -41.87 -19.19 -6.83
N ILE A 221 -41.47 -20.41 -7.21
CA ILE A 221 -40.13 -20.68 -7.76
C ILE A 221 -39.87 -19.85 -9.02
N ALA A 222 -40.82 -19.82 -9.96
CA ALA A 222 -40.68 -19.04 -11.18
C ALA A 222 -40.56 -17.52 -10.89
N GLN A 223 -41.30 -17.01 -9.91
CA GLN A 223 -41.20 -15.62 -9.46
C GLN A 223 -39.85 -15.32 -8.81
N LEU A 224 -39.35 -16.21 -7.95
CA LEU A 224 -38.04 -16.07 -7.31
C LEU A 224 -36.91 -16.14 -8.35
N ASP A 225 -36.99 -17.04 -9.34
CA ASP A 225 -36.03 -17.14 -10.44
C ASP A 225 -36.01 -15.86 -11.29
N ALA A 226 -37.18 -15.29 -11.58
CA ALA A 226 -37.29 -14.02 -12.29
C ALA A 226 -36.70 -12.85 -11.49
N ALA A 227 -37.00 -12.77 -10.19
CA ALA A 227 -36.46 -11.76 -9.29
C ALA A 227 -34.93 -11.86 -9.16
N LEU A 228 -34.41 -13.08 -9.06
CA LEU A 228 -32.98 -13.36 -9.01
C LEU A 228 -32.28 -13.04 -10.33
N GLY A 229 -32.94 -13.30 -11.47
CA GLY A 229 -32.51 -12.86 -12.79
C GLY A 229 -32.40 -11.33 -12.90
N ALA A 230 -33.42 -10.60 -12.44
CA ALA A 230 -33.42 -9.14 -12.41
C ALA A 230 -32.32 -8.57 -11.50
N ALA A 231 -32.19 -9.11 -10.28
CA ALA A 231 -31.15 -8.69 -9.33
C ALA A 231 -29.73 -8.91 -9.90
N ARG A 232 -29.49 -10.04 -10.59
CA ARG A 232 -28.21 -10.28 -11.29
C ARG A 232 -27.97 -9.27 -12.40
N ALA A 233 -28.99 -8.94 -13.18
CA ALA A 233 -28.88 -7.94 -14.24
C ALA A 233 -28.54 -6.55 -13.68
N ASP A 234 -29.16 -6.16 -12.57
CA ASP A 234 -28.87 -4.89 -11.89
C ASP A 234 -27.47 -4.86 -11.28
N CYS A 235 -27.02 -5.96 -10.63
CA CYS A 235 -25.64 -6.09 -10.16
C CYS A 235 -24.63 -5.96 -11.31
N ASN A 236 -24.89 -6.60 -12.45
CA ASN A 236 -24.02 -6.50 -13.62
C ASN A 236 -24.00 -5.08 -14.21
N ARG A 237 -25.15 -4.38 -14.21
CA ARG A 237 -25.23 -2.98 -14.64
C ARG A 237 -24.41 -2.07 -13.72
N GLY A 238 -24.57 -2.21 -12.40
CA GLY A 238 -23.78 -1.46 -11.42
C GLY A 238 -22.27 -1.77 -11.50
N ALA A 239 -21.89 -3.03 -11.76
CA ALA A 239 -20.51 -3.40 -12.00
C ALA A 239 -19.94 -2.73 -13.27
N ALA A 240 -20.72 -2.64 -14.34
CA ALA A 240 -20.33 -1.95 -15.57
C ALA A 240 -20.21 -0.43 -15.37
N GLU A 241 -21.14 0.19 -14.64
CA GLU A 241 -21.11 1.62 -14.30
C GLU A 241 -19.91 1.97 -13.43
N THR A 242 -19.64 1.17 -12.40
CA THR A 242 -18.44 1.36 -11.54
C THR A 242 -17.14 1.16 -12.31
N ALA A 243 -17.09 0.22 -13.26
CA ALA A 243 -15.93 0.05 -14.14
C ALA A 243 -15.73 1.27 -15.06
N ARG A 244 -16.81 1.83 -15.63
CA ARG A 244 -16.76 3.06 -16.44
C ARG A 244 -16.28 4.26 -15.61
N ALA A 245 -16.87 4.47 -14.43
CA ALA A 245 -16.47 5.55 -13.54
C ALA A 245 -14.98 5.46 -13.14
N ARG A 246 -14.47 4.25 -12.87
CA ARG A 246 -13.03 4.05 -12.59
C ARG A 246 -12.15 4.37 -13.79
N ALA A 247 -12.58 4.01 -15.00
CA ALA A 247 -11.86 4.35 -16.22
C ALA A 247 -11.82 5.87 -16.45
N GLU A 248 -12.92 6.57 -16.20
CA GLU A 248 -13.00 8.04 -16.28
C GLU A 248 -12.09 8.73 -15.26
N VAL A 249 -12.09 8.27 -14.00
CA VAL A 249 -11.17 8.77 -12.97
C VAL A 249 -9.72 8.56 -13.38
N THR A 250 -9.37 7.37 -13.88
CA THR A 250 -8.01 7.07 -14.34
C THR A 250 -7.59 7.98 -15.50
N ALA A 251 -8.50 8.25 -16.44
CA ALA A 251 -8.24 9.16 -17.55
C ALA A 251 -8.07 10.63 -17.07
N ALA A 252 -8.90 11.07 -16.13
CA ALA A 252 -8.79 12.39 -15.52
C ALA A 252 -7.46 12.57 -14.75
N ASP A 253 -7.03 11.55 -13.99
CA ASP A 253 -5.74 11.56 -13.28
C ASP A 253 -4.56 11.64 -14.25
N GLN A 254 -4.62 10.92 -15.37
CA GLN A 254 -3.61 11.01 -16.44
C GLN A 254 -3.57 12.42 -17.06
N GLN A 255 -4.73 13.03 -17.32
CA GLN A 255 -4.80 14.40 -17.83
C GLN A 255 -4.25 15.41 -16.80
N ALA A 256 -4.57 15.25 -15.52
CA ALA A 256 -4.05 16.10 -14.45
C ALA A 256 -2.51 16.00 -14.34
N ALA A 257 -1.96 14.80 -14.46
CA ALA A 257 -0.51 14.59 -14.48
C ALA A 257 0.15 15.26 -15.70
N GLN A 258 -0.46 15.15 -16.88
CA GLN A 258 0.03 15.82 -18.10
C GLN A 258 0.01 17.34 -17.97
N LEU A 259 -1.08 17.92 -17.44
CA LEU A 259 -1.19 19.37 -17.22
C LEU A 259 -0.18 19.86 -16.18
N THR A 260 0.07 19.08 -15.13
CA THR A 260 1.08 19.41 -14.11
C THR A 260 2.48 19.45 -14.73
N ALA A 261 2.85 18.44 -15.53
CA ALA A 261 4.14 18.41 -16.22
C ALA A 261 4.30 19.56 -17.23
N ALA A 262 3.24 19.90 -17.96
CA ALA A 262 3.23 21.05 -18.88
C ALA A 262 3.42 22.37 -18.13
N LEU A 263 2.78 22.51 -16.97
CA LEU A 263 2.88 23.70 -16.12
C LEU A 263 4.28 23.85 -15.51
N ASP A 264 4.90 22.77 -15.06
CA ASP A 264 6.28 22.80 -14.54
C ASP A 264 7.29 23.14 -15.65
N THR A 265 7.07 22.63 -16.86
CA THR A 265 7.87 22.99 -18.04
C THR A 265 7.73 24.48 -18.36
N ALA A 266 6.50 25.00 -18.37
CA ALA A 266 6.24 26.42 -18.62
C ALA A 266 6.86 27.32 -17.53
N ARG A 267 6.84 26.90 -16.26
CA ARG A 267 7.49 27.62 -15.16
C ARG A 267 9.02 27.66 -15.33
N SER A 268 9.63 26.54 -15.73
CA SER A 268 11.06 26.49 -16.02
C SER A 268 11.43 27.42 -17.18
N GLN A 269 10.64 27.43 -18.26
CA GLN A 269 10.85 28.32 -19.40
C GLN A 269 10.70 29.80 -19.02
N LEU A 270 9.72 30.14 -18.18
CA LEU A 270 9.55 31.51 -17.68
C LEU A 270 10.74 31.95 -16.82
N ALA A 271 11.24 31.09 -15.93
CA ALA A 271 12.40 31.38 -15.11
C ALA A 271 13.67 31.58 -15.96
N GLN A 272 13.85 30.77 -16.99
CA GLN A 272 14.95 30.93 -17.95
C GLN A 272 14.84 32.25 -18.71
N ALA A 273 13.66 32.58 -19.25
CA ALA A 273 13.45 33.82 -19.98
C ALA A 273 13.63 35.06 -19.08
N GLN A 274 13.31 34.97 -17.79
CA GLN A 274 13.58 36.02 -16.82
C GLN A 274 15.08 36.20 -16.57
N ALA A 275 15.84 35.12 -16.42
CA ALA A 275 17.29 35.18 -16.29
C ALA A 275 17.94 35.80 -17.54
N GLU A 276 17.56 35.34 -18.75
CA GLU A 276 18.05 35.88 -20.02
C GLU A 276 17.75 37.38 -20.16
N ARG A 277 16.57 37.83 -19.72
CA ARG A 277 16.20 39.25 -19.71
C ARG A 277 17.05 40.05 -18.73
N ASP A 278 17.29 39.52 -17.54
CA ASP A 278 18.06 40.21 -16.51
C ASP A 278 19.54 40.31 -16.90
N ASP A 279 20.09 39.27 -17.54
CA ASP A 279 21.43 39.29 -18.14
C ASP A 279 21.53 40.34 -19.26
N ALA A 280 20.57 40.34 -20.20
CA ALA A 280 20.54 41.34 -21.28
C ALA A 280 20.41 42.78 -20.76
N ARG A 281 19.72 42.97 -19.64
CA ARG A 281 19.62 44.28 -18.98
C ARG A 281 20.95 44.69 -18.36
N ALA A 282 21.65 43.78 -17.69
CA ALA A 282 22.98 44.04 -17.15
C ALA A 282 23.98 44.40 -18.25
N ASP A 283 23.95 43.70 -19.40
CA ASP A 283 24.76 44.02 -20.57
C ASP A 283 24.45 45.42 -21.12
N ALA A 284 23.16 45.77 -21.24
CA ALA A 284 22.74 47.09 -21.70
C ALA A 284 23.21 48.22 -20.75
N ASP A 285 23.12 48.01 -19.44
CA ASP A 285 23.59 48.95 -18.44
C ASP A 285 25.13 49.11 -18.48
N ALA A 286 25.86 48.01 -18.69
CA ALA A 286 27.31 48.02 -18.87
C ALA A 286 27.73 48.77 -20.15
N GLU A 287 27.03 48.55 -21.27
CA GLU A 287 27.26 49.32 -22.49
C GLU A 287 26.96 50.81 -22.31
N ALA A 288 25.87 51.15 -21.61
CA ALA A 288 25.52 52.54 -21.33
C ALA A 288 26.61 53.24 -20.48
N ALA A 289 27.11 52.55 -19.45
CA ALA A 289 28.22 53.05 -18.63
C ALA A 289 29.51 53.20 -19.44
N ALA A 290 29.82 52.25 -20.34
CA ALA A 290 30.97 52.34 -21.23
C ALA A 290 30.86 53.54 -22.19
N ARG A 291 29.67 53.78 -22.77
CA ARG A 291 29.41 54.96 -23.64
C ARG A 291 29.53 56.27 -22.86
N ALA A 292 29.03 56.34 -21.63
CA ALA A 292 29.20 57.51 -20.77
C ALA A 292 30.70 57.78 -20.49
N GLY A 293 31.47 56.76 -20.12
CA GLY A 293 32.90 56.89 -19.91
C GLY A 293 33.67 57.29 -21.19
N GLN A 294 33.22 56.87 -22.37
CA GLN A 294 33.76 57.34 -23.66
C GLN A 294 33.43 58.82 -23.90
N ALA A 295 32.19 59.25 -23.62
CA ALA A 295 31.79 60.65 -23.76
C ALA A 295 32.60 61.57 -22.85
N ASP A 296 32.85 61.17 -21.59
CA ASP A 296 33.69 61.93 -20.66
C ASP A 296 35.14 62.05 -21.17
N ARG A 297 35.71 60.96 -21.71
CA ARG A 297 37.04 60.98 -22.31
C ARG A 297 37.11 61.90 -23.52
N LEU A 298 36.10 61.89 -24.39
CA LEU A 298 36.02 62.80 -25.52
C LEU A 298 35.95 64.26 -25.05
N GLY A 299 35.12 64.56 -24.04
CA GLY A 299 35.05 65.91 -23.45
C GLY A 299 36.38 66.36 -22.85
N ALA A 300 37.12 65.48 -22.17
CA ALA A 300 38.46 65.78 -21.67
C ALA A 300 39.46 66.07 -22.80
N LEU A 301 39.45 65.28 -23.87
CA LEU A 301 40.31 65.49 -25.04
C LEU A 301 39.97 66.79 -25.79
N GLU A 302 38.70 67.15 -25.89
CA GLU A 302 38.26 68.43 -26.46
C GLU A 302 38.73 69.62 -25.61
N ALA A 303 38.65 69.51 -24.29
CA ALA A 303 39.17 70.52 -23.37
C ALA A 303 40.71 70.65 -23.47
N ASP A 304 41.44 69.54 -23.55
CA ASP A 304 42.89 69.53 -23.78
C ASP A 304 43.26 70.19 -25.11
N ARG A 305 42.53 69.87 -26.18
CA ARG A 305 42.70 70.50 -27.49
C ARG A 305 42.47 72.01 -27.41
N ALA A 306 41.41 72.46 -26.74
CA ALA A 306 41.14 73.89 -26.57
C ALA A 306 42.27 74.60 -25.78
N ARG A 307 42.77 73.98 -24.71
CA ARG A 307 43.93 74.48 -23.94
C ARG A 307 45.19 74.58 -24.81
N ALA A 308 45.48 73.55 -25.59
CA ALA A 308 46.64 73.54 -26.50
C ALA A 308 46.52 74.62 -27.59
N GLN A 309 45.33 74.84 -28.14
CA GLN A 309 45.07 75.90 -29.12
C GLN A 309 45.25 77.29 -28.51
N ALA A 310 44.76 77.53 -27.29
CA ALA A 310 44.96 78.79 -26.58
C ALA A 310 46.45 79.02 -26.28
N ALA A 311 47.17 78.01 -25.80
CA ALA A 311 48.61 78.10 -25.55
C ALA A 311 49.39 78.40 -26.83
N ARG A 312 49.03 77.78 -27.96
CA ARG A 312 49.61 78.06 -29.27
C ARG A 312 49.36 79.49 -29.70
N ALA A 313 48.13 80.00 -29.58
CA ALA A 313 47.81 81.39 -29.93
C ALA A 313 48.63 82.40 -29.09
N THR A 314 48.78 82.14 -27.78
CA THR A 314 49.63 82.95 -26.90
C THR A 314 51.10 82.90 -27.31
N ALA A 315 51.62 81.72 -27.66
CA ALA A 315 53.00 81.56 -28.12
C ALA A 315 53.23 82.27 -29.46
N GLU A 316 52.28 82.20 -30.41
CA GLU A 316 52.34 82.91 -31.69
C GLU A 316 52.35 84.44 -31.47
N GLN A 317 51.54 84.96 -30.55
CA GLN A 317 51.55 86.38 -30.17
C GLN A 317 52.89 86.80 -29.53
N ALA A 318 53.43 85.98 -28.62
CA ALA A 318 54.72 86.24 -27.98
C ALA A 318 55.87 86.22 -29.00
N ALA A 319 55.85 85.28 -29.95
CA ALA A 319 56.83 85.21 -31.03
C ALA A 319 56.74 86.42 -31.96
N ALA A 320 55.53 86.86 -32.33
CA ALA A 320 55.32 88.07 -33.13
C ALA A 320 55.82 89.33 -32.39
N ALA A 321 55.56 89.44 -31.09
CA ALA A 321 56.07 90.53 -30.27
C ALA A 321 57.61 90.52 -30.16
N ALA A 322 58.22 89.35 -29.97
CA ALA A 322 59.67 89.20 -29.93
C ALA A 322 60.33 89.56 -31.28
N LEU A 323 59.71 89.17 -32.40
CA LEU A 323 60.17 89.54 -33.74
C LEU A 323 60.09 91.06 -33.95
N ALA A 324 58.98 91.68 -33.57
CA ALA A 324 58.83 93.14 -33.63
C ALA A 324 59.85 93.88 -32.75
N GLN A 325 60.15 93.36 -31.55
CA GLN A 325 61.21 93.89 -30.69
C GLN A 325 62.59 93.75 -31.32
N ALA A 326 62.89 92.58 -31.91
CA ALA A 326 64.16 92.35 -32.60
C ALA A 326 64.34 93.30 -33.80
N GLU A 327 63.28 93.53 -34.58
CA GLU A 327 63.27 94.49 -35.69
C GLU A 327 63.47 95.94 -35.19
N ALA A 328 62.83 96.32 -34.08
CA ALA A 328 63.01 97.63 -33.46
C ALA A 328 64.47 97.84 -33.00
N LEU A 329 65.04 96.87 -32.27
CA LEU A 329 66.44 96.90 -31.85
C LEU A 329 67.40 96.96 -33.03
N ARG A 330 67.13 96.22 -34.11
CA ARG A 330 67.91 96.28 -35.35
C ARG A 330 67.81 97.66 -36.01
N GLY A 331 66.62 98.26 -36.02
CA GLY A 331 66.40 99.63 -36.49
C GLY A 331 67.17 100.67 -35.68
N ASP A 332 67.20 100.52 -34.35
CA ASP A 332 67.94 101.39 -33.43
C ASP A 332 69.45 101.23 -33.57
N LEU A 333 69.96 100.00 -33.71
CA LEU A 333 71.37 99.74 -34.02
C LEU A 333 71.77 100.39 -35.36
N ALA A 334 70.96 100.19 -36.40
CA ALA A 334 71.19 100.84 -37.70
C ALA A 334 71.09 102.38 -37.63
N ARG A 335 70.32 102.93 -36.68
CA ARG A 335 70.28 104.38 -36.41
C ARG A 335 71.56 104.83 -35.71
N ARG A 336 71.99 104.12 -34.66
CA ARG A 336 73.24 104.40 -33.93
C ARG A 336 74.48 104.27 -34.82
N GLU A 337 74.52 103.30 -35.73
CA GLU A 337 75.59 103.18 -36.72
C GLU A 337 75.61 104.38 -37.67
N ARG A 338 74.43 104.84 -38.13
CA ARG A 338 74.31 106.06 -38.95
C ARG A 338 74.68 107.34 -38.18
N GLU A 339 74.34 107.42 -36.90
CA GLU A 339 74.73 108.54 -36.04
C GLU A 339 76.22 108.51 -35.70
N GLY A 340 76.77 107.34 -35.39
CA GLY A 340 78.19 107.13 -35.13
C GLY A 340 79.04 107.40 -36.36
N THR A 341 78.60 106.99 -37.56
CA THR A 341 79.26 107.40 -38.81
C THR A 341 79.17 108.92 -39.01
N ARG A 342 78.01 109.56 -38.82
CA ARG A 342 77.88 111.03 -38.87
C ARG A 342 78.76 111.74 -37.85
N GLN A 343 78.86 111.24 -36.62
CA GLN A 343 79.73 111.77 -35.57
C GLN A 343 81.20 111.58 -35.96
N GLY A 344 81.60 110.40 -36.43
CA GLY A 344 82.94 110.16 -36.96
C GLY A 344 83.30 111.09 -38.12
N TRP A 345 82.37 111.38 -39.03
CA TRP A 345 82.56 112.41 -40.07
C TRP A 345 82.72 113.81 -39.47
N ARG A 346 81.91 114.19 -38.47
CA ARG A 346 82.06 115.48 -37.77
C ARG A 346 83.39 115.58 -37.04
N ASP A 347 83.81 114.54 -36.32
CA ASP A 347 85.06 114.50 -35.58
C ASP A 347 86.28 114.45 -36.51
N ALA A 348 86.18 113.79 -37.67
CA ALA A 348 87.22 113.82 -38.68
C ALA A 348 87.35 115.21 -39.33
N VAL A 349 86.23 115.88 -39.61
CA VAL A 349 86.22 117.26 -40.12
C VAL A 349 86.76 118.23 -39.05
N LEU A 350 86.29 118.13 -37.81
CA LEU A 350 86.79 118.93 -36.68
C LEU A 350 88.26 118.62 -36.40
N GLY A 351 88.70 117.37 -36.49
CA GLY A 351 90.10 116.96 -36.34
C GLY A 351 90.97 117.50 -37.46
N GLN A 352 90.50 117.49 -38.71
CA GLN A 352 91.15 118.17 -39.83
C GLN A 352 91.23 119.69 -39.59
N GLU A 353 90.17 120.30 -39.07
CA GLU A 353 90.12 121.74 -38.76
C GLU A 353 91.04 122.09 -37.58
N ILE A 354 91.10 121.28 -36.53
CA ILE A 354 92.04 121.41 -35.40
C ILE A 354 93.46 121.22 -35.89
N LEU A 355 93.75 120.24 -36.76
CA LEU A 355 95.07 120.05 -37.36
C LEU A 355 95.45 121.23 -38.27
N ARG A 356 94.49 121.81 -38.98
CA ARG A 356 94.68 123.03 -39.78
C ARG A 356 94.97 124.23 -38.88
N LEU A 357 94.18 124.44 -37.83
CA LEU A 357 94.34 125.52 -36.87
C LEU A 357 95.63 125.37 -36.07
N SER A 358 96.03 124.17 -35.67
CA SER A 358 97.30 123.93 -34.97
C SER A 358 98.51 124.00 -35.90
N ARG A 359 98.38 123.70 -37.20
CA ARG A 359 99.40 124.08 -38.20
C ARG A 359 99.49 125.59 -38.38
N ALA A 360 98.36 126.30 -38.40
CA ALA A 360 98.34 127.76 -38.45
C ALA A 360 98.94 128.38 -37.17
N LEU A 361 98.63 127.82 -36.00
CA LEU A 361 99.16 128.24 -34.70
C LEU A 361 100.66 127.95 -34.58
N ARG A 362 101.15 126.78 -35.04
CA ARG A 362 102.58 126.49 -35.11
C ARG A 362 103.30 127.37 -36.13
N ALA A 363 102.66 127.71 -37.25
CA ALA A 363 103.19 128.69 -38.19
C ALA A 363 103.23 130.11 -37.59
N GLN A 364 102.30 130.45 -36.70
CA GLN A 364 102.29 131.69 -35.91
C GLN A 364 103.37 131.68 -34.82
N GLN A 365 103.54 130.57 -34.10
CA GLN A 365 104.58 130.39 -33.07
C GLN A 365 105.98 130.30 -33.67
N ALA A 366 106.13 129.81 -34.91
CA ALA A 366 107.39 129.87 -35.66
C ALA A 366 107.74 131.29 -36.14
N GLN A 367 106.82 132.26 -36.07
CA GLN A 367 107.07 133.68 -36.38
C GLN A 367 107.33 134.54 -35.14
N ALA A 368 107.20 133.99 -33.93
CA ALA A 368 107.53 134.66 -32.69
C ALA A 368 108.76 133.99 -32.06
N GLY A 369 109.93 134.60 -32.25
CA GLY A 369 111.18 134.20 -31.62
C GLY A 369 111.16 134.30 -30.08
N PRO A 370 112.17 133.72 -29.41
CA PRO A 370 112.06 133.04 -28.11
C PRO A 370 112.44 133.91 -26.91
N ALA A 371 111.94 133.57 -25.71
CA ALA A 371 112.53 133.81 -24.37
C ALA A 371 111.52 133.34 -23.28
N PRO A 372 111.90 133.27 -21.98
CA PRO A 372 112.82 132.31 -21.38
C PRO A 372 112.18 131.58 -20.17
N ASP A 373 113.00 130.69 -19.62
CA ASP A 373 113.03 130.08 -18.28
C ASP A 373 112.31 130.84 -17.13
N ASP A 374 111.53 130.12 -16.32
CA ASP A 374 111.35 130.31 -14.87
C ASP A 374 110.62 129.08 -14.29
N GLY A 375 111.23 128.45 -13.29
CA GLY A 375 110.73 127.25 -12.64
C GLY A 375 109.72 127.50 -11.51
N GLU A 376 109.03 126.44 -11.10
CA GLU A 376 108.59 126.16 -9.72
C GLU A 376 107.93 124.77 -9.65
N ASP A 377 108.48 123.90 -8.79
CA ASP A 377 107.83 122.74 -8.14
C ASP A 377 106.72 123.25 -7.18
N PRO A 378 105.69 122.46 -6.74
CA PRO A 378 105.85 121.06 -6.25
C PRO A 378 104.67 120.07 -6.49
N ASP A 379 104.97 118.78 -6.22
CA ASP A 379 104.20 117.67 -5.59
C ASP A 379 102.80 117.98 -4.95
N PRO A 380 101.93 116.99 -4.59
CA PRO A 380 102.09 115.52 -4.61
C PRO A 380 100.87 114.69 -5.09
N ALA A 381 101.06 113.37 -5.08
CA ALA A 381 100.08 112.29 -5.25
C ALA A 381 98.86 112.35 -4.28
N PRO A 382 97.81 111.53 -4.50
CA PRO A 382 97.88 110.16 -3.99
C PRO A 382 97.29 109.08 -4.94
N ASP A 383 98.04 107.99 -5.10
CA ASP A 383 97.84 106.68 -4.44
C ASP A 383 96.41 106.04 -4.36
N PRO A 384 96.36 104.70 -4.17
CA PRO A 384 95.56 103.80 -5.00
C PRO A 384 94.60 102.92 -4.16
N LEU A 385 94.07 101.87 -4.80
CA LEU A 385 93.47 100.65 -4.21
C LEU A 385 91.99 100.75 -3.78
N PRO A 386 91.26 99.63 -3.55
CA PRO A 386 91.58 98.21 -3.78
C PRO A 386 90.50 97.40 -4.54
N ILE A 387 90.93 96.23 -5.02
CA ILE A 387 90.11 95.04 -5.28
C ILE A 387 89.60 94.47 -3.92
N PRO A 388 88.45 93.79 -3.88
CA PRO A 388 88.48 92.40 -3.39
C PRO A 388 87.76 91.49 -4.42
N ALA A 389 88.40 90.49 -5.02
CA ALA A 389 88.96 89.27 -4.46
C ALA A 389 87.88 88.38 -3.80
N ALA A 390 87.66 87.24 -4.45
CA ALA A 390 87.41 85.91 -3.88
C ALA A 390 86.26 85.80 -2.87
N SER A 391 85.30 84.89 -3.00
CA SER A 391 85.44 83.43 -3.06
C SER A 391 84.07 82.87 -2.58
N PRO A 392 83.86 81.56 -2.41
CA PRO A 392 83.85 80.48 -3.39
C PRO A 392 82.49 79.73 -3.37
N ALA A 393 82.40 78.70 -4.21
CA ALA A 393 81.56 77.49 -4.03
C ALA A 393 81.72 76.89 -2.59
N PRO A 394 80.98 75.86 -2.11
CA PRO A 394 80.33 74.75 -2.83
C PRO A 394 78.96 74.41 -2.15
N ALA A 395 78.29 73.27 -2.22
CA ALA A 395 78.57 71.91 -2.64
C ALA A 395 77.22 71.22 -2.89
N ALA A 396 77.26 70.23 -3.77
CA ALA A 396 76.31 69.14 -3.79
C ALA A 396 76.21 68.45 -2.42
N ALA A 397 75.01 67.98 -2.07
CA ALA A 397 74.85 66.81 -1.22
C ALA A 397 73.59 66.07 -1.66
N ALA A 398 73.82 64.91 -2.27
CA ALA A 398 72.85 63.84 -2.35
C ALA A 398 72.45 63.39 -0.93
N ALA A 399 71.20 63.03 -0.75
CA ALA A 399 70.79 62.01 0.21
C ALA A 399 69.46 61.43 -0.22
N SER A 400 69.52 60.17 -0.65
CA SER A 400 68.46 59.19 -0.49
C SER A 400 67.88 59.26 0.93
N ASP A 401 66.58 59.07 1.09
CA ASP A 401 66.11 57.84 1.74
C ASP A 401 64.60 57.65 1.57
N ALA A 402 64.24 56.38 1.56
CA ALA A 402 62.89 55.86 1.53
C ALA A 402 62.10 56.21 2.82
N SER A 403 60.78 56.30 2.71
CA SER A 403 59.89 55.85 3.78
C SER A 403 58.45 55.67 3.28
N VAL A 404 58.05 54.41 3.30
CA VAL A 404 56.69 53.89 3.38
C VAL A 404 56.15 54.12 4.80
N PRO A 405 54.82 54.27 4.95
CA PRO A 405 54.10 53.57 6.03
C PRO A 405 52.89 52.79 5.43
N ALA A 406 52.71 51.48 5.68
CA ALA A 406 52.20 50.81 6.89
C ALA A 406 50.80 51.33 7.31
N ASP A 407 49.70 50.66 6.93
CA ASP A 407 48.95 49.53 7.59
C ASP A 407 47.64 50.10 8.24
N PRO A 408 46.63 49.36 8.78
CA PRO A 408 46.28 47.92 8.75
C PRO A 408 44.74 47.59 8.67
N ALA A 409 44.42 46.29 8.85
CA ALA A 409 43.17 45.66 9.37
C ALA A 409 42.01 45.44 8.36
N ALA A 410 41.19 44.39 8.37
CA ALA A 410 41.01 43.09 9.06
C ALA A 410 40.04 42.29 8.12
N SER A 411 39.82 40.97 8.13
CA SER A 411 39.25 40.13 9.18
C SER A 411 38.75 38.83 8.51
N SER A 412 38.93 37.71 9.22
CA SER A 412 38.05 36.51 9.28
C SER A 412 38.03 35.45 8.15
N ALA A 413 38.51 34.27 8.56
CA ALA A 413 38.23 32.93 8.01
C ALA A 413 36.79 32.45 8.36
N PRO A 414 36.29 31.26 7.91
CA PRO A 414 36.77 29.91 8.33
C PRO A 414 36.83 28.89 7.16
N GLY A 415 37.58 27.78 7.18
CA GLY A 415 37.65 26.70 8.18
C GLY A 415 36.75 25.52 7.78
N ARG A 416 37.27 24.50 7.08
CA ARG A 416 36.55 23.23 6.80
C ARG A 416 37.32 22.02 7.33
N GLY A 417 36.69 21.35 8.29
CA GLY A 417 37.13 20.11 8.93
C GLY A 417 36.71 18.83 8.20
N LYS A 418 37.27 17.72 8.67
CA LYS A 418 37.23 16.34 8.16
C LYS A 418 35.98 15.54 8.64
N ARG A 419 35.42 14.68 7.74
CA ARG A 419 34.88 13.27 7.84
C ARG A 419 34.09 12.78 9.10
N PRO A 420 33.50 11.54 9.13
CA PRO A 420 32.56 10.81 8.26
C PRO A 420 31.40 10.08 9.03
N ALA A 421 30.37 9.53 8.36
CA ALA A 421 29.50 8.39 8.79
C ALA A 421 28.51 8.05 7.64
N ALA A 422 28.52 6.85 7.05
CA ALA A 422 27.81 5.62 7.46
C ALA A 422 26.27 5.76 7.43
N ASP A 423 25.63 5.10 6.46
CA ASP A 423 24.26 4.63 6.68
C ASP A 423 24.00 3.27 6.00
N ARG A 424 23.34 2.40 6.76
CA ARG A 424 22.94 1.03 6.44
C ARG A 424 21.49 1.06 5.99
N LYS A 425 21.13 0.28 4.96
CA LYS A 425 19.78 -0.29 4.86
C LYS A 425 19.85 -1.77 4.50
N ALA A 426 19.25 -2.55 5.39
CA ALA A 426 18.99 -3.98 5.29
C ALA A 426 17.48 -4.21 5.09
N THR A 427 17.13 -5.46 4.77
CA THR A 427 15.79 -6.10 4.73
C THR A 427 14.91 -5.74 3.52
N GLY A 428 14.20 -6.65 2.85
CA GLY A 428 13.93 -8.08 3.06
C GLY A 428 12.63 -8.48 2.35
N ALA A 429 12.45 -9.78 2.06
CA ALA A 429 11.26 -10.48 1.54
C ALA A 429 10.85 -10.20 0.06
N GLY A 430 10.42 -11.15 -0.77
CA GLY A 430 10.14 -12.58 -0.64
C GLY A 430 9.19 -13.03 -1.77
N ARG A 431 9.31 -14.29 -2.25
CA ARG A 431 8.33 -15.14 -3.01
C ARG A 431 7.77 -14.56 -4.35
N GLN A 432 7.66 -15.29 -5.47
CA GLN A 432 6.86 -16.49 -5.79
C GLN A 432 7.24 -16.90 -7.24
N ARG A 433 7.71 -18.13 -7.53
CA ARG A 433 6.94 -19.29 -8.06
C ARG A 433 5.75 -19.00 -9.00
N GLY A 434 5.90 -19.48 -10.24
CA GLY A 434 4.89 -19.75 -11.27
C GLY A 434 5.62 -19.67 -12.62
N GLY A 435 5.87 -20.72 -13.38
CA GLY A 435 5.01 -21.88 -13.66
C GLY A 435 4.60 -21.78 -15.12
N ASP A 436 5.57 -21.83 -16.04
CA ASP A 436 5.28 -21.88 -17.47
C ASP A 436 4.95 -23.32 -17.87
N SER A 437 3.70 -23.48 -18.29
CA SER A 437 3.17 -24.68 -18.93
C SER A 437 2.35 -24.20 -20.11
N ARG A 438 2.92 -24.27 -21.32
CA ARG A 438 2.27 -24.60 -22.61
C ARG A 438 3.21 -24.29 -23.77
N GLY A 439 3.71 -25.36 -24.36
CA GLY A 439 4.40 -25.48 -25.64
C GLY A 439 4.43 -26.97 -25.94
#